data_AF-A0A9D4T9N4-F1
#
_entry.id   AF-A0A9D4T9N4-F1
#
_cell.length_a   1.000
_cell.length_b   1.000
_cell.length_c   1.000
_cell.angle_alpha   90.00
_cell.angle_beta   90.00
_cell.angle_gamma   90.00
#
_symmetry.space_group_name_H-M   'P 1'
#
loop_
_entity.id
_entity.type
_entity.pdbx_description
1 polymer ?
#
loop_
_entity_poly.entity_id
_entity_poly.type
_entity_poly.pdbx_seq_one_letter_code
_entity_poly.pdbx_strand_id
1 'polypeptide(L)'
;MNEGRSRSVDGVDESALFAASWSLAPLHRAYRAAAAHSPLTTLSRERRLDAEQLFFASFCYSQCSREDSLRSRLLCNVPLRNFPAFASAFRCSRDSYMNPRHRCLTW
;
A
#
# COMPACT_ATOMS: atom_id res chain seq x y z
N MET A 1 -14.45 -34.00 -5.28
CA MET A 1 -13.41 -32.95 -5.32
C MET A 1 -14.12 -31.63 -5.12
N ASN A 2 -13.99 -31.01 -3.95
CA ASN A 2 -14.64 -29.73 -3.63
C ASN A 2 -13.65 -28.61 -3.93
N GLU A 3 -13.90 -27.88 -5.01
CA GLU A 3 -13.15 -26.68 -5.39
C GLU A 3 -13.39 -25.58 -4.34
N GLY A 4 -12.29 -25.09 -3.76
CA GLY A 4 -12.31 -23.99 -2.81
C GLY A 4 -12.84 -22.74 -3.47
N ARG A 5 -14.08 -22.36 -3.15
CA ARG A 5 -14.69 -21.11 -3.59
C ARG A 5 -13.93 -19.94 -2.96
N SER A 6 -13.05 -19.28 -3.72
CA SER A 6 -12.51 -17.96 -3.35
C SER A 6 -13.69 -17.06 -3.01
N ARG A 7 -13.74 -16.60 -1.76
CA ARG A 7 -14.73 -15.60 -1.36
C ARG A 7 -14.30 -14.29 -2.02
N SER A 8 -15.23 -13.69 -2.75
CA SER A 8 -15.03 -12.45 -3.47
C SER A 8 -15.83 -11.36 -2.76
N VAL A 9 -15.18 -10.30 -2.30
CA VAL A 9 -15.88 -9.10 -1.84
C VAL A 9 -15.89 -8.13 -3.01
N ASP A 10 -17.08 -7.74 -3.46
CA ASP A 10 -17.27 -6.84 -4.61
C ASP A 10 -16.48 -7.25 -5.88
N GLY A 11 -16.35 -8.57 -6.11
CA GLY A 11 -15.63 -9.11 -7.26
C GLY A 11 -14.10 -9.13 -7.14
N VAL A 12 -13.55 -8.79 -5.97
CA VAL A 12 -12.11 -8.84 -5.68
C VAL A 12 -11.77 -10.09 -4.88
N ASP A 13 -10.75 -10.82 -5.34
CA ASP A 13 -10.17 -11.96 -4.61
C ASP A 13 -9.60 -11.48 -3.27
N GLU A 14 -10.21 -11.93 -2.17
CA GLU A 14 -9.77 -11.60 -0.82
C GLU A 14 -8.30 -11.98 -0.59
N SER A 15 -7.83 -13.06 -1.20
CA SER A 15 -6.46 -13.54 -1.07
C SER A 15 -5.45 -12.50 -1.55
N ALA A 16 -5.74 -11.81 -2.66
CA ALA A 16 -4.91 -10.74 -3.17
C ALA A 16 -4.88 -9.51 -2.24
N LEU A 17 -6.02 -9.16 -1.63
CA LEU A 17 -6.09 -8.07 -0.63
C LEU A 17 -5.28 -8.39 0.62
N PHE A 18 -5.36 -9.63 1.10
CA PHE A 18 -4.55 -10.10 2.23
C PHE A 18 -3.07 -10.07 1.88
N ALA A 19 -2.66 -10.60 0.74
CA ALA A 19 -1.27 -10.60 0.30
C ALA A 19 -0.69 -9.18 0.17
N ALA A 20 -1.46 -8.26 -0.43
CA ALA A 20 -1.07 -6.86 -0.54
C ALA A 20 -0.93 -6.19 0.84
N SER A 21 -1.82 -6.52 1.79
CA SER A 21 -1.76 -5.98 3.15
C SER A 21 -0.59 -6.53 3.96
N TRP A 22 -0.37 -7.84 3.92
CA TRP A 22 0.66 -8.54 4.71
C TRP A 22 2.08 -8.33 4.18
N SER A 23 2.24 -8.07 2.88
CA SER A 23 3.56 -7.78 2.32
C SER A 23 4.08 -6.39 2.69
N LEU A 24 3.21 -5.45 3.06
CA LEU A 24 3.56 -4.04 3.17
C LEU A 24 4.55 -3.75 4.31
N ALA A 25 4.34 -4.34 5.50
CA ALA A 25 5.22 -4.13 6.64
C ALA A 25 6.65 -4.69 6.44
N PRO A 26 6.85 -5.95 6.02
CA PRO A 26 8.19 -6.46 5.75
C PRO A 26 8.87 -5.73 4.58
N LEU A 27 8.14 -5.39 3.52
CA LEU A 27 8.68 -4.61 2.40
C LEU A 27 9.13 -3.22 2.85
N HIS A 28 8.31 -2.51 3.63
CA HIS A 28 8.68 -1.18 4.14
C HIS A 28 9.88 -1.24 5.07
N ARG A 29 9.98 -2.27 5.92
CA ARG A 29 11.15 -2.49 6.78
C ARG A 29 12.42 -2.72 5.96
N ALA A 30 12.35 -3.59 4.95
CA ALA A 30 13.48 -3.87 4.08
C ALA A 30 13.92 -2.61 3.31
N TYR A 31 12.96 -1.85 2.78
CA TYR A 31 13.20 -0.56 2.14
C TYR A 31 13.92 0.42 3.07
N ARG A 32 13.43 0.58 4.31
CA ARG A 32 14.04 1.46 5.32
C ARG A 32 15.47 1.05 5.66
N ALA A 33 15.70 -0.24 5.83
CA ALA A 33 17.03 -0.77 6.10
C ALA A 33 17.97 -0.49 4.92
N ALA A 34 17.53 -0.70 3.68
CA ALA A 34 18.34 -0.41 2.50
C ALA A 34 18.64 1.09 2.35
N ALA A 35 17.62 1.95 2.53
CA ALA A 35 17.74 3.39 2.42
C ALA A 35 18.68 4.01 3.48
N ALA A 36 18.84 3.36 4.64
CA ALA A 36 19.79 3.80 5.66
C ALA A 36 21.26 3.61 5.24
N HIS A 37 21.55 2.63 4.36
CA HIS A 37 22.90 2.30 3.92
C HIS A 37 23.23 2.87 2.53
N SER A 38 22.22 3.19 1.73
CA SER A 38 22.34 3.92 0.48
C SER A 38 21.21 4.92 0.41
N PRO A 39 21.45 6.19 0.81
CA PRO A 39 20.43 7.21 0.71
C PRO A 39 20.04 7.32 -0.76
N LEU A 40 18.83 6.87 -1.08
CA LEU A 40 18.25 6.98 -2.40
C LEU A 40 18.32 8.45 -2.78
N THR A 41 19.20 8.78 -3.74
CA THR A 41 19.25 10.10 -4.35
C THR A 41 17.84 10.41 -4.81
N THR A 42 17.25 11.45 -4.23
CA THR A 42 15.90 11.96 -4.51
C THR A 42 15.62 11.79 -5.99
N LEU A 43 14.72 10.86 -6.33
CA LEU A 43 14.38 10.60 -7.72
C LEU A 43 13.66 11.82 -8.28
N SER A 44 14.45 12.60 -8.98
CA SER A 44 14.10 13.72 -9.84
C SER A 44 13.69 15.02 -9.16
N ARG A 45 14.42 16.06 -9.54
CA ARG A 45 14.15 17.49 -9.31
C ARG A 45 12.77 17.94 -9.83
N GLU A 46 12.07 17.08 -10.58
CA GLU A 46 10.73 17.31 -11.14
C GLU A 46 9.58 16.56 -10.42
N ARG A 47 9.84 15.65 -9.47
CA ARG A 47 8.77 14.96 -8.73
C ARG A 47 8.70 15.42 -7.28
N ARG A 48 7.50 15.89 -6.90
CA ARG A 48 7.13 16.43 -5.58
C ARG A 48 7.07 15.39 -4.45
N LEU A 49 7.65 14.20 -4.62
CA LEU A 49 7.54 13.10 -3.66
C LEU A 49 8.91 12.81 -3.05
N ASP A 50 8.96 12.72 -1.72
CA ASP A 50 10.16 12.22 -1.04
C ASP A 50 10.30 10.69 -1.20
N ALA A 51 11.42 10.13 -0.73
CA ALA A 51 11.72 8.71 -0.90
C ALA A 51 10.67 7.79 -0.24
N GLU A 52 10.11 8.20 0.90
CA GLU A 52 9.10 7.43 1.62
C GLU A 52 7.76 7.46 0.87
N GLN A 53 7.35 8.63 0.41
CA GLN A 53 6.17 8.80 -0.43
C GLN A 53 6.30 8.01 -1.74
N LEU A 54 7.51 7.97 -2.32
CA LEU A 54 7.78 7.21 -3.52
C LEU A 54 7.67 5.70 -3.29
N PHE A 55 8.10 5.18 -2.14
CA PHE A 55 7.90 3.77 -1.78
C PHE A 55 6.42 3.38 -1.86
N PHE A 56 5.55 4.15 -1.20
CA PHE A 56 4.10 3.88 -1.21
C PHE A 56 3.46 4.11 -2.59
N ALA A 57 3.89 5.15 -3.32
CA ALA A 57 3.43 5.39 -4.67
C ALA A 57 3.80 4.22 -5.60
N SER A 58 5.00 3.65 -5.43
CA SER A 58 5.48 2.50 -6.21
C SER A 58 4.71 1.23 -5.86
N PHE A 59 4.36 1.03 -4.59
CA PHE A 59 3.47 -0.04 -4.16
C PHE A 59 2.12 0.04 -4.89
N CYS A 60 1.45 1.19 -4.87
CA CYS A 60 0.18 1.35 -5.58
C CYS A 60 0.32 1.24 -7.10
N TYR A 61 1.40 1.76 -7.66
CA TYR A 61 1.69 1.66 -9.09
C TYR A 61 1.79 0.20 -9.54
N SER A 62 2.35 -0.70 -8.72
CA SER A 62 2.40 -2.14 -9.02
C SER A 62 1.03 -2.81 -9.11
N GLN A 63 -0.01 -2.18 -8.54
CA GLN A 63 -1.39 -2.67 -8.57
C GLN A 63 -2.21 -2.05 -9.71
N CYS A 64 -1.66 -1.06 -10.42
CA CYS A 64 -2.36 -0.40 -11.51
C CYS A 64 -2.61 -1.35 -12.68
N SER A 65 -3.84 -1.33 -13.20
CA SER A 65 -4.20 -1.90 -14.49
C SER A 65 -4.38 -0.81 -15.53
N ARG A 66 -4.41 -1.18 -16.82
CA ARG A 66 -4.68 -0.24 -17.93
C ARG A 66 -6.01 0.49 -17.76
N GLU A 67 -7.02 -0.22 -17.26
CA GLU A 67 -8.29 0.36 -16.89
C GLU A 67 -8.33 0.64 -15.39
N ASP A 68 -9.02 1.70 -15.01
CA ASP A 68 -9.24 2.04 -13.61
C ASP A 68 -10.26 1.06 -12.99
N SER A 69 -9.73 -0.02 -12.41
CA SER A 69 -10.54 -1.08 -11.84
C SER A 69 -10.74 -0.89 -10.33
N LEU A 70 -11.93 -1.27 -9.84
CA LEU A 70 -12.20 -1.34 -8.40
C LEU A 70 -11.13 -2.19 -7.69
N ARG A 71 -10.70 -3.29 -8.32
CA ARG A 71 -9.62 -4.17 -7.84
C ARG A 71 -8.33 -3.39 -7.58
N SER A 72 -7.83 -2.64 -8.55
CA SER A 72 -6.59 -1.85 -8.40
C SER A 72 -6.72 -0.81 -7.28
N ARG A 73 -7.87 -0.13 -7.20
CA ARG A 73 -8.13 0.84 -6.13
C ARG A 73 -8.16 0.18 -4.75
N LEU A 74 -8.78 -0.99 -4.60
CA LEU A 74 -8.85 -1.71 -3.33
C LEU A 74 -7.48 -2.26 -2.92
N LEU A 75 -6.73 -2.87 -3.84
CA LEU A 75 -5.38 -3.42 -3.57
C LEU A 75 -4.37 -2.33 -3.20
N CYS A 76 -4.56 -1.09 -3.68
CA CYS A 76 -3.77 0.05 -3.24
C CYS A 76 -4.28 0.61 -1.90
N ASN A 77 -5.57 1.00 -1.84
CA ASN A 77 -6.07 1.80 -0.73
C ASN A 77 -6.26 1.00 0.57
N VAL A 78 -6.72 -0.26 0.50
CA VAL A 78 -7.03 -1.04 1.72
C VAL A 78 -5.77 -1.34 2.53
N PRO A 79 -4.65 -1.82 1.95
CA PRO A 79 -3.39 -1.96 2.68
C PRO A 79 -2.91 -0.64 3.29
N LEU A 80 -2.85 0.43 2.48
CA LEU A 80 -2.28 1.71 2.91
C LEU A 80 -3.12 2.39 4.00
N ARG A 81 -4.45 2.29 3.93
CA ARG A 81 -5.37 2.82 4.96
C ARG A 81 -5.12 2.18 6.33
N ASN A 82 -4.68 0.92 6.35
CA ASN A 82 -4.38 0.19 7.59
C ASN A 82 -2.92 0.34 8.05
N PHE A 83 -2.06 1.00 7.28
CA PHE A 83 -0.63 1.10 7.56
C PHE A 83 -0.24 2.51 8.05
N PRO A 84 0.02 2.72 9.37
CA PRO A 84 0.20 4.06 9.93
C PRO A 84 1.38 4.85 9.33
N ALA A 85 2.43 4.16 8.87
CA ALA A 85 3.57 4.82 8.24
C ALA A 85 3.18 5.55 6.94
N PHE A 86 2.20 5.03 6.19
CA PHE A 86 1.65 5.73 5.03
C PHE A 86 1.02 7.08 5.43
N ALA A 87 0.15 7.06 6.44
CA ALA A 87 -0.50 8.28 6.92
C ALA A 87 0.52 9.31 7.44
N SER A 88 1.61 8.85 8.06
CA SER A 88 2.73 9.71 8.48
C SER A 88 3.45 10.34 7.28
N ALA A 89 3.83 9.52 6.28
CA ALA A 89 4.56 9.95 5.09
C ALA A 89 3.80 11.01 4.27
N PHE A 90 2.49 10.84 4.12
CA PHE A 90 1.63 11.76 3.38
C PHE A 90 0.97 12.81 4.26
N ARG A 91 1.27 12.84 5.56
CA ARG A 91 0.71 13.77 6.55
C ARG A 91 -0.82 13.82 6.49
N CYS A 92 -1.46 12.65 6.37
CA CYS A 92 -2.91 12.54 6.27
C CYS A 92 -3.57 13.05 7.56
N SER A 93 -4.59 13.90 7.43
CA SER A 93 -5.36 14.37 8.59
C SER A 93 -6.02 13.20 9.33
N ARG A 94 -6.11 13.31 10.65
CA ARG A 94 -6.81 12.33 11.48
C ARG A 94 -8.27 12.21 11.00
N ASP A 95 -8.80 10.99 10.98
CA ASP A 95 -10.17 10.69 10.54
C ASP A 95 -10.44 10.89 9.06
N SER A 96 -9.40 11.21 8.26
CA SER A 96 -9.53 11.16 6.81
C SER A 96 -9.71 9.72 6.32
N TYR A 97 -10.21 9.58 5.10
CA TYR A 97 -10.46 8.27 4.48
C TYR A 97 -9.23 7.34 4.53
N MET A 98 -8.02 7.88 4.36
CA MET A 98 -6.76 7.12 4.39
C MET A 98 -6.06 7.10 5.75
N ASN A 99 -6.62 7.76 6.77
CA ASN A 99 -6.11 7.75 8.14
C ASN A 99 -7.25 7.63 9.17
N PRO A 100 -7.99 6.51 9.15
CA PRO A 100 -9.09 6.29 10.07
C PRO A 100 -8.60 6.06 11.51
N ARG A 101 -9.46 6.36 12.49
CA ARG A 101 -9.26 6.02 13.92
C ARG A 101 -9.01 4.53 14.15
N HIS A 102 -9.81 3.70 13.50
CA HIS A 102 -9.76 2.25 13.65
C HIS A 102 -9.12 1.64 12.41
N ARG A 103 -8.11 0.78 12.62
CA ARG A 103 -7.39 0.06 11.58
C ARG A 103 -7.45 -1.42 11.86
N CYS A 104 -7.47 -2.22 10.82
CA CYS A 104 -7.22 -3.64 10.92
C CYS A 104 -5.75 -3.86 11.27
N LEU A 105 -5.46 -4.84 12.13
CA LEU A 105 -4.08 -5.27 12.39
C LEU A 105 -3.62 -6.12 11.21
N THR A 106 -2.68 -5.58 10.43
CA THR A 106 -2.01 -6.28 9.33
C THR A 106 -0.51 -6.26 9.65
N TRP A 107 0.07 -7.45 9.81
CA TRP A 107 1.40 -7.69 10.39
C TRP A 107 2.56 -7.23 9.52
#